data_AF-A0A3L8T1W1-F1
#
_entry.id   AF-A0A3L8T1W1-F1
#
_cell.length_a   1.000
_cell.length_b   1.000
_cell.length_c   1.000
_cell.angle_alpha   90.00
_cell.angle_beta   90.00
_cell.angle_gamma   90.00
#
_symmetry.space_group_name_H-M   'P 1'
#
loop_
_entity.id
_entity.type
_entity.pdbx_description
1 polymer ?
#
loop_
_entity_poly.entity_id
_entity_poly.type
_entity_poly.pdbx_seq_one_letter_code
_entity_poly.pdbx_strand_id
1 'polypeptide(L)'
;VASFQGVAVRSLSTSSPHDHPEHGRLVYKGNLAKTVLGVKFFSYSTSIFNLFMMPYIMLKSGIGVESLLVQAAFYGLIGIFTFVTPVTLHLLTKGYVIRLYYKDEVDTYTAITYNAILAEKATVFQQKDVKIPDITKMFTTFYAKTKSMLVNPMLFPNPQDYNHLMGYDKSSFFKFEDLKEVKEADERK
;
A
#
# COMPACT_ATOMS: atom_id res chain seq x y z
N VAL A 1 -49.07 2.14 37.94
CA VAL A 1 -48.04 3.14 37.61
C VAL A 1 -46.68 2.52 37.92
N ALA A 2 -45.98 2.01 36.91
CA ALA A 2 -44.62 1.50 37.06
C ALA A 2 -43.74 2.20 36.01
N SER A 3 -42.92 3.11 36.51
CA SER A 3 -42.02 3.98 35.76
C SER A 3 -40.76 3.20 35.38
N PHE A 4 -40.53 2.97 34.08
CA PHE A 4 -39.25 2.47 33.58
C PHE A 4 -38.30 3.64 33.32
N GLN A 5 -37.29 3.76 34.17
CA GLN A 5 -36.20 4.72 34.02
C GLN A 5 -35.20 4.27 32.94
N GLY A 6 -34.98 5.18 31.99
CA GLY A 6 -33.75 5.47 31.26
C GLY A 6 -32.75 4.34 30.97
N VAL A 7 -32.74 3.87 29.72
CA VAL A 7 -31.51 3.38 29.10
C VAL A 7 -30.87 4.56 28.36
N ALA A 8 -29.88 5.18 29.00
CA ALA A 8 -29.01 6.13 28.33
C ALA A 8 -28.25 5.38 27.23
N VAL A 9 -28.57 5.68 25.98
CA VAL A 9 -27.78 5.27 24.82
C VAL A 9 -26.42 5.94 24.97
N ARG A 10 -25.43 5.20 25.48
CA ARG A 10 -24.02 5.60 25.44
C ARG A 10 -23.64 5.69 23.97
N SER A 11 -23.69 6.91 23.43
CA SER A 11 -23.08 7.27 22.17
C SER A 11 -21.62 6.82 22.22
N LEU A 12 -21.32 5.76 21.47
CA LEU A 12 -19.95 5.36 21.19
C LEU A 12 -19.36 6.45 20.31
N SER A 13 -18.82 7.48 20.96
CA SER A 13 -17.96 8.47 20.33
C SER A 13 -16.84 7.69 19.64
N THR A 14 -16.89 7.63 18.31
CA THR A 14 -15.80 7.10 17.50
C THR A 14 -14.67 8.11 17.61
N SER A 15 -13.83 7.98 18.65
CA SER A 15 -12.53 8.62 18.67
C SER A 15 -11.81 8.21 17.37
N SER A 16 -11.47 9.18 16.53
CA SER A 16 -10.66 8.98 15.33
C SER A 16 -9.43 8.15 15.72
N PRO A 17 -9.25 6.93 15.16
CA PRO A 17 -8.07 6.16 15.47
C PRO A 17 -6.90 6.84 14.77
N HIS A 18 -5.98 7.38 15.57
CA HIS A 18 -4.66 7.85 15.18
C HIS A 18 -4.55 9.25 14.56
N ASP A 19 -4.74 10.28 15.39
CA ASP A 19 -3.78 11.40 15.35
C ASP A 19 -2.54 10.92 16.10
N HIS A 20 -1.47 10.69 15.37
CA HIS A 20 -0.16 10.34 15.91
C HIS A 20 0.70 11.62 15.98
N PRO A 21 0.56 12.46 17.02
CA PRO A 21 1.29 13.73 17.11
C PRO A 21 2.81 13.53 17.06
N GLU A 22 3.32 12.36 17.46
CA GLU A 22 4.74 12.03 17.41
C GLU A 22 5.32 12.00 15.98
N HIS A 23 4.47 11.71 14.98
CA HIS A 23 4.86 11.58 13.58
C HIS A 23 4.84 12.93 12.83
N GLY A 24 4.28 13.99 13.42
CA GLY A 24 4.16 15.32 12.82
C GLY A 24 2.77 15.61 12.24
N ARG A 25 2.70 16.58 11.32
CA ARG A 25 1.47 17.03 10.66
C ARG A 25 1.03 16.02 9.61
N LEU A 26 -0.24 15.62 9.62
CA LEU A 26 -0.81 14.76 8.58
C LEU A 26 -0.90 15.54 7.25
N VAL A 27 -0.15 15.12 6.24
CA VAL A 27 -0.09 15.77 4.92
C VAL A 27 -0.85 15.01 3.83
N TYR A 28 -1.12 13.73 4.04
CA TYR A 28 -1.88 12.93 3.08
C TYR A 28 -2.60 11.75 3.75
N LYS A 29 -3.80 11.45 3.27
CA LYS A 29 -4.64 10.33 3.69
C LYS A 29 -5.19 9.58 2.49
N GLY A 30 -4.79 8.33 2.34
CA GLY A 30 -5.24 7.45 1.26
C GLY A 30 -6.71 7.02 1.44
N ASN A 31 -7.50 7.10 0.37
CA ASN A 31 -8.92 6.68 0.38
C ASN A 31 -9.13 5.17 0.20
N LEU A 32 -8.15 4.43 -0.30
CA LEU A 32 -8.23 2.98 -0.54
C LEU A 32 -7.72 2.15 0.63
N ALA A 33 -7.38 2.74 1.78
CA ALA A 33 -6.81 2.00 2.91
C ALA A 33 -7.70 0.82 3.34
N LYS A 34 -9.01 1.07 3.52
CA LYS A 34 -9.99 0.03 3.88
C LYS A 34 -10.16 -1.00 2.77
N THR A 35 -10.18 -0.55 1.51
CA THR A 35 -10.32 -1.42 0.34
C THR A 35 -9.13 -2.37 0.24
N VAL A 36 -7.89 -1.86 0.29
CA VAL A 36 -6.64 -2.62 0.29
C VAL A 36 -6.60 -3.64 1.41
N LEU A 37 -7.02 -3.24 2.62
CA LEU A 37 -7.10 -4.14 3.77
C LEU A 37 -8.12 -5.27 3.52
N GLY A 38 -9.32 -4.92 3.05
CA GLY A 38 -10.40 -5.86 2.77
C GLY A 38 -10.04 -6.88 1.69
N VAL A 39 -9.46 -6.44 0.57
CA VAL A 39 -9.06 -7.37 -0.51
C VAL A 39 -7.94 -8.31 -0.07
N LYS A 40 -6.99 -7.86 0.77
CA LYS A 40 -5.94 -8.73 1.32
C LYS A 40 -6.52 -9.73 2.30
N PHE A 41 -7.40 -9.29 3.19
CA PHE A 41 -8.06 -10.16 4.15
C PHE A 41 -8.88 -11.25 3.44
N PHE A 42 -9.67 -10.87 2.44
CA PHE A 42 -10.47 -11.81 1.65
C PHE A 42 -9.60 -12.81 0.89
N SER A 43 -8.55 -12.32 0.24
CA SER A 43 -7.59 -13.16 -0.49
C SER A 43 -6.92 -14.17 0.44
N TYR A 44 -6.38 -13.72 1.58
CA TYR A 44 -5.72 -14.61 2.54
C TYR A 44 -6.69 -15.62 3.17
N SER A 45 -7.91 -15.19 3.50
CA SER A 45 -8.94 -16.10 4.03
C SER A 45 -9.27 -17.20 3.02
N THR A 46 -9.42 -16.85 1.74
CA THR A 46 -9.68 -17.81 0.66
C THR A 46 -8.51 -18.77 0.47
N SER A 47 -7.27 -18.27 0.50
CA SER A 47 -6.07 -19.12 0.41
C SER A 47 -5.95 -20.10 1.57
N ILE A 48 -6.17 -19.63 2.80
CA ILE A 48 -6.15 -20.47 4.00
C ILE A 48 -7.24 -21.54 3.90
N PHE A 49 -8.46 -21.13 3.55
CA PHE A 49 -9.57 -22.04 3.35
C PHE A 49 -9.23 -23.11 2.31
N ASN A 50 -8.71 -22.72 1.14
CA ASN A 50 -8.32 -23.65 0.09
C ASN A 50 -7.21 -24.61 0.54
N LEU A 51 -6.22 -24.13 1.30
CA LEU A 51 -5.12 -24.93 1.82
C LEU A 51 -5.59 -26.04 2.77
N PHE A 52 -6.60 -25.77 3.59
CA PHE A 52 -7.18 -26.76 4.51
C PHE A 52 -8.25 -27.63 3.83
N MET A 53 -9.07 -27.05 2.96
CA MET A 53 -10.16 -27.74 2.30
C MET A 53 -9.65 -28.77 1.26
N MET A 54 -8.54 -28.47 0.58
CA MET A 54 -7.93 -29.37 -0.40
C MET A 54 -7.58 -30.76 0.15
N PRO A 55 -6.70 -30.88 1.16
CA PRO A 55 -6.36 -32.18 1.75
C PRO A 55 -7.59 -32.84 2.38
N TYR A 56 -8.51 -32.06 2.96
CA TYR A 56 -9.75 -32.60 3.52
C TYR A 56 -10.62 -33.29 2.47
N ILE A 57 -10.86 -32.65 1.32
CA ILE A 57 -11.64 -33.23 0.22
C ILE A 57 -10.93 -34.46 -0.34
N MET A 58 -9.60 -34.43 -0.51
CA MET A 58 -8.83 -35.57 -1.01
C MET A 58 -8.94 -36.79 -0.07
N LEU A 59 -8.79 -36.57 1.24
CA LEU A 59 -8.88 -37.62 2.25
C LEU A 59 -10.30 -38.19 2.37
N LYS A 60 -11.33 -37.34 2.32
CA LYS A 60 -12.71 -37.75 2.59
C LYS A 60 -13.45 -38.28 1.37
N SER A 61 -13.18 -37.71 0.21
CA SER A 61 -13.92 -38.07 -1.00
C SER A 61 -13.29 -39.27 -1.69
N GLY A 62 -11.97 -39.47 -1.60
CA GLY A 62 -11.27 -40.48 -2.42
C GLY A 62 -11.41 -40.23 -3.93
N ILE A 63 -12.06 -39.12 -4.32
CA ILE A 63 -12.39 -38.75 -5.69
C ILE A 63 -11.13 -38.16 -6.31
N GLY A 64 -10.39 -39.00 -7.02
CA GLY A 64 -9.80 -38.57 -8.28
C GLY A 64 -10.98 -38.26 -9.19
N VAL A 65 -11.17 -36.99 -9.56
CA VAL A 65 -12.16 -36.65 -10.59
C VAL A 65 -11.91 -37.52 -11.82
N GLU A 66 -12.97 -38.02 -12.44
CA GLU A 66 -12.88 -39.14 -13.40
C GLU A 66 -12.01 -38.85 -14.63
N SER A 67 -11.68 -37.56 -14.89
CA SER A 67 -10.67 -37.18 -15.88
C SER A 67 -9.52 -36.34 -15.31
N LEU A 68 -8.30 -36.72 -15.69
CA LEU A 68 -7.07 -35.99 -15.35
C LEU A 68 -7.12 -34.50 -15.75
N LEU A 69 -7.81 -34.17 -16.85
CA LEU A 69 -7.92 -32.80 -17.34
C LEU A 69 -8.76 -31.92 -16.42
N VAL A 70 -9.91 -32.42 -15.96
CA VAL A 70 -10.76 -31.72 -14.99
C VAL A 70 -10.02 -31.58 -13.65
N GLN A 71 -9.22 -32.59 -13.28
CA GLN A 71 -8.41 -32.55 -12.07
C GLN A 71 -7.36 -31.43 -12.11
N ALA A 72 -6.59 -31.40 -13.20
CA ALA A 72 -5.57 -30.39 -13.43
C ALA A 72 -6.16 -28.98 -13.46
N ALA A 73 -7.33 -28.81 -14.12
CA ALA A 73 -8.02 -27.52 -14.16
C ALA A 73 -8.46 -27.06 -12.76
N PHE A 74 -9.05 -27.96 -11.95
CA PHE A 74 -9.52 -27.63 -10.61
C PHE A 74 -8.37 -27.28 -9.64
N TYR A 75 -7.32 -28.11 -9.61
CA TYR A 75 -6.14 -27.81 -8.81
C TYR A 75 -5.38 -26.59 -9.31
N GLY A 76 -5.32 -26.38 -10.62
CA GLY A 76 -4.72 -25.19 -11.21
C GLY A 76 -5.45 -23.92 -10.77
N LEU A 77 -6.78 -23.90 -10.86
CA LEU A 77 -7.60 -22.78 -10.42
C LEU A 77 -7.38 -22.49 -8.93
N ILE A 78 -7.40 -23.52 -8.09
CA ILE A 78 -7.24 -23.35 -6.64
C ILE A 78 -5.80 -22.96 -6.28
N GLY A 79 -4.79 -23.46 -7.00
CA GLY A 79 -3.40 -23.02 -6.87
C GLY A 79 -3.23 -21.54 -7.19
N ILE A 80 -3.88 -21.04 -8.25
CA ILE A 80 -3.89 -19.62 -8.60
C ILE A 80 -4.48 -18.78 -7.46
N PHE A 81 -5.67 -19.12 -6.96
CA PHE A 81 -6.27 -18.39 -5.85
C PHE A 81 -5.49 -18.51 -4.56
N THR A 82 -4.84 -19.65 -4.32
CA THR A 82 -4.08 -19.90 -3.09
C THR A 82 -2.76 -19.15 -3.06
N PHE A 83 -2.04 -19.06 -4.18
CA PHE A 83 -0.68 -18.48 -4.22
C PHE A 83 -0.60 -17.21 -5.06
N VAL A 84 -1.07 -17.26 -6.31
CA VAL A 84 -0.88 -16.17 -7.28
C VAL A 84 -1.65 -14.93 -6.85
N THR A 85 -2.92 -15.06 -6.45
CA THR A 85 -3.74 -13.90 -6.05
C THR A 85 -3.17 -13.17 -4.82
N PRO A 86 -2.83 -13.84 -3.70
CA PRO A 86 -2.17 -13.19 -2.55
C PRO A 86 -0.86 -12.49 -2.89
N VAL A 87 -0.01 -13.13 -3.71
CA VAL A 87 1.30 -12.58 -4.11
C VAL A 87 1.14 -11.35 -4.98
N THR A 88 0.33 -11.44 -6.03
CA THR A 88 0.04 -10.30 -6.93
C THR A 88 -0.53 -9.14 -6.13
N LEU A 89 -1.52 -9.40 -5.28
CA LEU A 89 -2.13 -8.37 -4.46
C LEU A 89 -1.13 -7.75 -3.47
N HIS A 90 -0.26 -8.56 -2.86
CA HIS A 90 0.82 -8.03 -2.01
C HIS A 90 1.75 -7.12 -2.80
N LEU A 91 2.18 -7.52 -4.00
CA LEU A 91 3.09 -6.72 -4.84
C LEU A 91 2.47 -5.39 -5.27
N LEU A 92 1.18 -5.38 -5.61
CA LEU A 92 0.46 -4.16 -6.01
C LEU A 92 0.18 -3.21 -4.84
N THR A 93 -0.06 -3.76 -3.65
CA THR A 93 -0.50 -2.95 -2.50
C THR A 93 0.58 -2.66 -1.47
N LYS A 94 1.76 -3.30 -1.52
CA LYS A 94 2.84 -3.11 -0.54
C LYS A 94 3.32 -1.66 -0.42
N GLY A 95 3.24 -0.92 -1.52
CA GLY A 95 3.65 0.48 -1.61
C GLY A 95 2.52 1.46 -1.33
N TYR A 96 1.29 1.00 -1.17
CA TYR A 96 0.15 1.90 -0.96
C TYR A 96 0.29 2.63 0.38
N VAL A 97 0.49 3.95 0.32
CA VAL A 97 0.57 4.81 1.49
C VAL A 97 -0.85 5.07 1.99
N ILE A 98 -1.14 4.67 3.22
CA ILE A 98 -2.44 4.90 3.85
C ILE A 98 -2.49 6.27 4.54
N ARG A 99 -1.37 6.69 5.12
CA ARG A 99 -1.20 7.98 5.79
C ARG A 99 0.24 8.44 5.60
N LEU A 100 0.44 9.73 5.40
CA LEU A 100 1.75 10.35 5.33
C LEU A 100 1.79 11.54 6.28
N TYR A 101 2.80 11.56 7.13
CA TYR A 101 3.06 12.65 8.06
C TYR A 101 4.34 13.38 7.66
N TYR A 102 4.39 14.68 7.93
CA TYR A 102 5.55 15.53 7.71
C TYR A 102 5.91 16.29 8.99
N LYS A 103 7.22 16.41 9.25
CA LYS A 103 7.77 17.17 10.37
C LYS A 103 8.71 18.24 9.83
N ASP A 104 8.28 19.50 9.91
CA ASP A 104 8.99 20.66 9.34
C ASP A 104 10.37 20.86 9.99
N GLU A 105 10.52 20.60 11.30
CA GLU A 105 11.75 20.83 12.07
C GLU A 105 12.99 20.09 11.53
N VAL A 106 12.78 18.89 10.98
CA VAL A 106 13.85 17.95 10.58
C VAL A 106 13.67 17.45 9.14
N ASP A 107 12.80 18.11 8.37
CA ASP A 107 12.47 17.76 6.98
C ASP A 107 12.27 16.25 6.76
N THR A 108 11.45 15.64 7.63
CA THR A 108 11.29 14.19 7.69
C THR A 108 9.84 13.80 7.48
N TYR A 109 9.66 12.79 6.64
CA TYR A 109 8.40 12.16 6.34
C TYR A 109 8.26 10.83 7.04
N THR A 110 7.05 10.51 7.49
CA THR A 110 6.68 9.17 7.92
C THR A 110 5.51 8.65 7.10
N ALA A 111 5.78 7.69 6.22
CA ALA A 111 4.76 6.97 5.49
C ALA A 111 4.29 5.76 6.29
N ILE A 112 2.99 5.63 6.46
CA ILE A 112 2.34 4.44 7.01
C ILE A 112 1.80 3.61 5.83
N THR A 113 2.13 2.32 5.81
CA THR A 113 1.60 1.35 4.84
C THR A 113 1.11 0.08 5.54
N TYR A 114 0.37 -0.80 4.86
CA TYR A 114 0.07 -2.14 5.37
C TYR A 114 1.12 -3.16 4.92
N ASN A 115 1.66 -3.93 5.85
CA ASN A 115 2.61 -5.00 5.56
C ASN A 115 1.90 -6.31 5.11
N ALA A 116 2.67 -7.40 4.94
CA ALA A 116 2.13 -8.70 4.53
C ALA A 116 1.16 -9.33 5.55
N ILE A 117 1.22 -8.94 6.82
CA ILE A 117 0.33 -9.46 7.88
C ILE A 117 -0.80 -8.49 8.21
N LEU A 118 -1.13 -7.56 7.30
CA LEU A 118 -2.18 -6.54 7.46
C LEU A 118 -1.93 -5.54 8.61
N ALA A 119 -0.74 -5.54 9.20
CA ALA A 119 -0.37 -4.58 10.24
C ALA A 119 0.19 -3.30 9.61
N GLU A 120 -0.04 -2.18 10.29
CA GLU A 120 0.53 -0.90 9.91
C GLU A 120 2.04 -0.91 10.11
N LYS A 121 2.77 -0.35 9.14
CA LYS A 121 4.22 -0.23 9.15
C LYS A 121 4.61 1.20 8.85
N ALA A 122 5.29 1.84 9.80
CA ALA A 122 5.89 3.16 9.62
C ALA A 122 7.22 3.06 8.85
N THR A 123 7.42 3.96 7.90
CA THR A 123 8.69 4.14 7.19
C THR A 123 9.07 5.61 7.26
N VAL A 124 10.20 5.89 7.91
CA VAL A 124 10.75 7.24 8.07
C VAL A 124 11.83 7.51 7.01
N PHE A 125 11.72 8.64 6.32
CA PHE A 125 12.63 9.05 5.26
C PHE A 125 12.67 10.58 5.14
N GLN A 126 13.75 11.12 4.57
CA GLN A 126 13.86 12.56 4.27
C GLN A 126 13.50 12.80 2.80
N GLN A 127 13.17 14.05 2.46
CA GLN A 127 12.89 14.44 1.07
C GLN A 127 14.04 14.07 0.12
N LYS A 128 15.30 14.22 0.56
CA LYS A 128 16.50 13.84 -0.22
C LYS A 128 16.60 12.34 -0.54
N ASP A 129 15.90 11.49 0.22
CA ASP A 129 15.85 10.04 -0.02
C ASP A 129 14.76 9.67 -1.05
N VAL A 130 14.00 10.66 -1.54
CA VAL A 130 12.92 10.47 -2.51
C VAL A 130 13.50 10.41 -3.92
N LYS A 131 13.17 9.35 -4.65
CA LYS A 131 13.51 9.20 -6.07
C LYS A 131 12.25 9.01 -6.90
N ILE A 132 12.10 9.79 -7.97
CA ILE A 132 10.97 9.67 -8.88
C ILE A 132 11.27 8.53 -9.87
N PRO A 133 10.39 7.53 -10.02
CA PRO A 133 10.57 6.46 -10.98
C PRO A 133 10.46 6.99 -12.42
N ASP A 134 11.17 6.35 -13.35
CA ASP A 134 10.87 6.48 -14.76
C ASP A 134 9.45 5.95 -15.07
N ILE A 135 8.88 6.47 -16.16
CA ILE A 135 7.49 6.26 -16.63
C ILE A 135 7.05 4.78 -16.73
N THR A 136 8.00 3.83 -16.68
CA THR A 136 7.76 2.39 -16.81
C THR A 136 7.25 1.71 -15.53
N LYS A 137 7.33 2.35 -14.36
CA LYS A 137 6.90 1.75 -13.07
C LYS A 137 5.42 2.02 -12.78
N MET A 138 4.54 1.16 -13.27
CA MET A 138 3.12 1.16 -12.88
C MET A 138 3.00 0.90 -11.36
N PHE A 139 2.17 1.66 -10.64
CA PHE A 139 1.92 1.54 -9.19
C PHE A 139 3.03 2.03 -8.25
N THR A 140 3.94 2.89 -8.70
CA THR A 140 4.88 3.61 -7.82
C THR A 140 4.87 5.09 -8.18
N THR A 141 4.56 5.97 -7.22
CA THR A 141 4.67 7.42 -7.39
C THR A 141 6.07 7.91 -7.11
N PHE A 142 6.70 7.36 -6.06
CA PHE A 142 8.08 7.67 -5.68
C PHE A 142 8.71 6.51 -4.92
N TYR A 143 10.04 6.49 -4.85
CA TYR A 143 10.78 5.62 -3.95
C TYR A 143 11.23 6.39 -2.73
N ALA A 144 10.95 5.90 -1.53
CA ALA A 144 11.58 6.34 -0.30
C ALA A 144 12.74 5.38 0.01
N LYS A 145 13.98 5.84 -0.19
CA LYS A 145 15.19 4.99 -0.13
C LYS A 145 15.11 3.85 -1.16
N THR A 146 14.78 2.64 -0.71
CA THR A 146 14.63 1.44 -1.55
C THR A 146 13.18 0.94 -1.64
N LYS A 147 12.23 1.63 -1.00
CA LYS A 147 10.83 1.20 -0.91
C LYS A 147 9.96 1.98 -1.88
N SER A 148 9.20 1.27 -2.72
CA SER A 148 8.18 1.85 -3.60
C SER A 148 7.01 2.39 -2.77
N MET A 149 6.62 3.64 -3.03
CA MET A 149 5.48 4.31 -2.42
C MET A 149 4.49 4.76 -3.50
N LEU A 150 3.21 4.54 -3.24
CA LEU A 150 2.10 4.93 -4.09
C LEU A 150 1.20 5.87 -3.32
N VAL A 151 1.11 7.10 -3.82
CA VAL A 151 0.24 8.17 -3.31
C VAL A 151 -0.58 8.75 -4.45
N ASN A 152 -1.79 9.21 -4.14
CA ASN A 152 -2.60 9.96 -5.08
C ASN A 152 -2.41 11.48 -4.83
N PRO A 153 -1.87 12.25 -5.78
CA PRO A 153 -1.65 13.70 -5.61
C PRO A 153 -2.92 14.48 -5.24
N MET A 154 -4.10 14.02 -5.69
CA MET A 154 -5.38 14.67 -5.44
C MET A 154 -5.88 14.54 -3.99
N LEU A 155 -5.25 13.69 -3.17
CA LEU A 155 -5.63 13.50 -1.77
C LEU A 155 -4.74 14.27 -0.78
N PHE A 156 -3.83 15.12 -1.28
CA PHE A 156 -3.08 16.07 -0.47
C PHE A 156 -3.95 17.30 -0.22
N PRO A 157 -4.26 17.68 1.03
CA PRO A 157 -5.04 18.88 1.32
C PRO A 157 -4.35 20.17 0.87
N ASN A 158 -3.02 20.20 0.97
CA ASN A 158 -2.18 21.29 0.47
C ASN A 158 -1.32 20.78 -0.70
N PRO A 159 -1.50 21.31 -1.92
CA PRO A 159 -0.67 20.94 -3.07
C PRO A 159 0.83 21.17 -2.87
N GLN A 160 1.21 22.13 -2.01
CA GLN A 160 2.62 22.39 -1.72
C GLN A 160 3.29 21.23 -0.98
N ASP A 161 2.56 20.48 -0.15
CA ASP A 161 3.11 19.30 0.53
C ASP A 161 3.49 18.21 -0.50
N TYR A 162 2.72 18.06 -1.58
CA TYR A 162 3.05 17.15 -2.68
C TYR A 162 4.24 17.66 -3.50
N ASN A 163 4.25 18.96 -3.85
CA ASN A 163 5.37 19.55 -4.59
C ASN A 163 6.69 19.43 -3.83
N HIS A 164 6.65 19.67 -2.52
CA HIS A 164 7.79 19.50 -1.63
C HIS A 164 8.18 18.01 -1.55
N LEU A 165 7.25 17.08 -1.30
CA LEU A 165 7.56 15.64 -1.30
C LEU A 165 8.27 15.18 -2.59
N MET A 166 7.82 15.68 -3.74
CA MET A 166 8.36 15.34 -5.05
C MET A 166 9.59 16.17 -5.46
N GLY A 167 9.99 17.15 -4.65
CA GLY A 167 11.13 18.03 -4.93
C GLY A 167 10.91 19.02 -6.08
N TYR A 168 9.66 19.28 -6.48
CA TYR A 168 9.31 20.24 -7.54
C TYR A 168 9.45 21.70 -7.10
N ASP A 169 9.49 21.94 -5.79
CA ASP A 169 9.72 23.25 -5.18
C ASP A 169 11.18 23.73 -5.30
N LYS A 170 12.13 22.79 -5.49
CA LYS A 170 13.53 23.11 -5.75
C LYS A 170 13.68 23.55 -7.21
N SER A 171 13.67 24.87 -7.40
CA SER A 171 13.80 25.51 -8.70
C SER A 171 15.05 25.05 -9.48
N SER A 172 14.82 24.47 -10.66
CA SER A 172 15.60 24.76 -11.89
C SER A 172 17.07 24.35 -12.00
N PHE A 173 17.74 23.87 -10.95
CA PHE A 173 19.16 23.48 -11.06
C PHE A 173 19.37 22.09 -11.71
N PHE A 174 18.45 21.16 -11.48
CA PHE A 174 18.61 19.77 -11.96
C PHE A 174 18.48 19.58 -13.48
N LYS A 175 17.81 20.48 -14.20
CA LYS A 175 17.76 20.39 -15.67
C LYS A 175 19.08 20.80 -16.33
N PHE A 176 19.99 21.49 -15.64
CA PHE A 176 21.25 21.92 -16.25
C PHE A 176 22.37 20.89 -16.14
N GLU A 177 22.36 20.01 -15.13
CA GLU A 177 23.41 18.99 -14.95
C GLU A 177 23.22 17.80 -15.89
N ASP A 178 21.98 17.30 -16.04
CA ASP A 178 21.68 16.22 -17.01
C ASP A 178 21.90 16.68 -18.47
N LEU A 179 21.64 17.96 -18.79
CA LEU A 179 21.93 18.50 -20.12
C LEU A 179 23.43 18.74 -20.36
N LYS A 180 24.23 18.95 -19.30
CA LYS A 180 25.68 19.11 -19.41
C LYS A 180 26.39 17.77 -19.60
N GLU A 181 25.99 16.72 -18.88
CA GLU A 181 26.55 15.38 -19.09
C GLU A 181 26.25 14.84 -20.50
N VAL A 182 25.05 15.08 -21.03
CA VAL A 182 24.69 14.68 -22.41
C VAL A 182 25.47 15.48 -23.46
N LYS A 183 25.70 16.78 -23.24
CA LYS A 183 26.52 17.61 -24.15
C LYS A 183 28.00 17.24 -24.15
N GLU A 184 28.59 17.00 -22.98
CA GLU A 184 30.02 16.65 -22.87
C GLU A 184 30.35 15.25 -23.40
N ALA A 185 29.35 14.36 -23.50
CA ALA A 185 29.50 13.03 -24.11
C ALA A 185 29.39 13.05 -25.64
N ASP A 186 28.73 14.06 -26.21
CA ASP A 186 28.57 14.26 -27.66
C ASP A 186 29.77 15.03 -28.26
N GLU A 187 30.32 16.01 -27.55
CA GLU A 187 31.51 16.78 -27.97
C GLU A 187 32.85 16.00 -27.84
N ARG A 188 32.83 14.80 -27.26
CA ARG A 188 34.00 13.91 -27.13
C ARG A 188 34.02 12.75 -28.14
N LYS A 189 33.13 12.76 -29.14
CA LYS A 189 33.16 11.87 -30.30
C LYS A 189 33.57 12.61 -31.56
#